data_AF-A0AAJ7IUI0-F1
#
_entry.id   AF-A0AAJ7IUI0-F1
#
_cell.length_a   1.000
_cell.length_b   1.000
_cell.length_c   1.000
_cell.angle_alpha   90.00
_cell.angle_beta   90.00
_cell.angle_gamma   90.00
#
_symmetry.space_group_name_H-M   'P 1'
#
loop_
_entity.id
_entity.type
_entity.pdbx_description
1 polymer ?
#
loop_
_entity_poly.entity_id
_entity_poly.type
_entity_poly.pdbx_seq_one_letter_code
_entity_poly.pdbx_strand_id
1 'polypeptide(L)'
;MELNNVGNNKSSVYVSISFKKLCLATVSLPLVALLICFVTAYIFQQDDIHETHCRVYNVLPSISAITGVSPQRYLWRICIALHLGPRLIIASVYHSYYYKILKTIEDVPSRIKGCRLLNLCYWLSIAEVASLCGVTYISNRENYSVHEKIFIAFMISSLTYMLTQVRLCRLVTPNARSLRYKQALFITSLVTTVGLIIFFLKHRLLCHDLAFSWFSLCEYVLGSANMAFHITVILDFPMEQLVVGNGLPALKVD
;
A
#
# COMPACT_ATOMS: atom_id res chain seq x y z
N MET A 1 -18.18 -10.48 -58.56
CA MET A 1 -18.39 -11.48 -57.50
C MET A 1 -17.02 -11.86 -56.97
N GLU A 2 -16.49 -11.09 -56.02
CA GLU A 2 -15.30 -11.47 -55.26
C GLU A 2 -15.61 -11.16 -53.80
N LEU A 3 -15.52 -12.20 -52.97
CA LEU A 3 -15.94 -12.20 -51.58
C LEU A 3 -15.03 -11.29 -50.75
N ASN A 4 -15.65 -10.32 -50.09
CA ASN A 4 -15.09 -9.63 -48.93
C ASN A 4 -14.78 -10.66 -47.83
N ASN A 5 -13.53 -11.08 -47.72
CA ASN A 5 -13.05 -11.84 -46.57
C ASN A 5 -12.70 -10.86 -45.44
N VAL A 6 -13.73 -10.26 -44.83
CA VAL A 6 -13.58 -9.53 -43.57
C VAL A 6 -13.25 -10.57 -42.52
N GLY A 7 -11.96 -10.71 -42.21
CA GLY A 7 -11.46 -11.54 -41.13
C GLY A 7 -12.22 -11.21 -39.85
N ASN A 8 -13.12 -12.11 -39.47
CA ASN A 8 -13.87 -12.08 -38.24
C ASN A 8 -12.87 -12.26 -37.09
N ASN A 9 -12.25 -11.17 -36.62
CA ASN A 9 -11.42 -11.18 -35.42
C ASN A 9 -12.35 -11.49 -34.24
N LYS A 10 -12.58 -12.78 -33.99
CA LYS A 10 -13.36 -13.27 -32.85
C LYS A 10 -12.69 -12.74 -31.58
N SER A 11 -13.36 -11.79 -30.94
CA SER A 11 -12.94 -11.34 -29.62
C SER A 11 -13.14 -12.50 -28.64
N SER A 12 -12.07 -12.86 -27.92
CA SER A 12 -12.10 -13.95 -26.95
C SER A 12 -11.64 -13.44 -25.59
N VAL A 13 -12.51 -13.54 -24.59
CA VAL A 13 -12.18 -13.21 -23.20
C VAL A 13 -11.60 -14.46 -22.53
N TYR A 14 -10.36 -14.36 -22.03
CA TYR A 14 -9.69 -15.44 -21.32
C TYR A 14 -9.92 -15.36 -19.81
N VAL A 15 -9.93 -14.16 -19.23
CA VAL A 15 -10.11 -13.93 -17.79
C VAL A 15 -10.92 -12.65 -17.56
N SER A 16 -11.91 -12.71 -16.67
CA SER A 16 -12.59 -11.52 -16.14
C SER A 16 -12.67 -11.59 -14.61
N ILE A 17 -12.09 -10.59 -13.93
CA ILE A 17 -12.05 -10.50 -12.47
C ILE A 17 -12.63 -9.16 -12.03
N SER A 18 -13.52 -9.18 -11.04
CA SER A 18 -14.01 -7.95 -10.42
C SER A 18 -12.87 -7.19 -9.75
N PHE A 19 -12.68 -5.93 -10.13
CA PHE A 19 -11.60 -5.09 -9.60
C PHE A 19 -11.71 -4.90 -8.08
N LYS A 20 -12.94 -4.77 -7.57
CA LYS A 20 -13.23 -4.72 -6.13
C LYS A 20 -12.76 -5.98 -5.40
N LYS A 21 -13.03 -7.17 -5.94
CA LYS A 21 -12.58 -8.45 -5.34
C LYS A 21 -11.06 -8.54 -5.34
N LEU A 22 -10.41 -8.12 -6.42
CA LEU A 22 -8.95 -8.06 -6.50
C LEU A 22 -8.36 -7.16 -5.40
N CYS A 23 -8.90 -5.95 -5.22
CA CYS A 23 -8.43 -5.02 -4.20
C CYS A 23 -8.61 -5.56 -2.78
N LEU A 24 -9.78 -6.14 -2.48
CA LEU A 24 -10.07 -6.74 -1.17
C LEU A 24 -9.15 -7.94 -0.89
N ALA A 25 -8.99 -8.85 -1.85
CA ALA A 25 -8.09 -9.99 -1.72
C ALA A 25 -6.64 -9.52 -1.46
N THR A 26 -6.19 -8.53 -2.23
CA THR A 26 -4.84 -7.96 -2.11
C THR A 26 -4.57 -7.47 -0.70
N VAL A 27 -5.47 -6.71 -0.09
CA VAL A 27 -5.25 -6.17 1.27
C VAL A 27 -5.51 -7.21 2.37
N SER A 28 -6.40 -8.18 2.13
CA SER A 28 -6.65 -9.26 3.09
C SER A 28 -5.41 -10.13 3.35
N LEU A 29 -4.56 -10.34 2.34
CA LEU A 29 -3.34 -11.15 2.47
C LEU A 29 -2.39 -10.67 3.58
N PRO A 30 -1.85 -9.43 3.53
CA PRO A 30 -0.97 -8.93 4.60
C PRO A 30 -1.71 -8.76 5.92
N LEU A 31 -3.00 -8.41 5.92
CA LEU A 31 -3.75 -8.26 7.17
C LEU A 31 -3.88 -9.59 7.93
N VAL A 32 -4.30 -10.65 7.24
CA VAL A 32 -4.44 -11.99 7.83
C VAL A 32 -3.07 -12.53 8.23
N ALA A 33 -2.05 -12.36 7.38
CA ALA A 33 -0.69 -12.77 7.70
C ALA A 33 -0.18 -12.06 8.98
N LEU A 34 -0.38 -10.75 9.09
CA LEU A 34 0.03 -9.97 10.25
C LEU A 34 -0.64 -10.47 11.54
N LEU A 35 -1.95 -10.76 11.49
CA LEU A 35 -2.68 -11.30 12.64
C LEU A 35 -2.16 -12.68 13.04
N ILE A 36 -1.92 -13.57 12.08
CA ILE A 36 -1.35 -14.89 12.35
C ILE A 36 0.05 -14.74 12.95
N CYS A 37 0.92 -13.92 12.36
CA CYS A 37 2.27 -13.67 12.87
C CYS A 37 2.23 -13.10 14.29
N PHE A 38 1.34 -12.15 14.58
CA PHE A 38 1.18 -11.56 15.90
C PHE A 38 0.78 -12.62 16.93
N VAL A 39 -0.31 -13.36 16.66
CA VAL A 39 -0.85 -14.34 17.60
C VAL A 39 0.15 -15.47 17.84
N THR A 40 0.72 -16.05 16.78
CA THR A 40 1.63 -17.19 16.95
C THR A 40 2.95 -16.77 17.58
N ALA A 41 3.53 -15.63 17.20
CA ALA A 41 4.77 -15.17 17.82
C ALA A 41 4.54 -14.81 19.30
N TYR A 42 3.40 -14.19 19.64
CA TYR A 42 3.08 -13.84 21.02
C TYR A 42 2.83 -15.05 21.93
N ILE A 43 2.35 -16.18 21.39
CA ILE A 43 2.13 -17.40 22.17
C ILE A 43 3.42 -18.22 22.29
N PHE A 44 4.15 -18.38 21.20
CA PHE A 44 5.24 -19.36 21.12
C PHE A 44 6.64 -18.76 21.26
N GLN A 45 6.81 -17.44 21.06
CA GLN A 45 8.13 -16.80 20.89
C GLN A 45 8.21 -15.43 21.58
N GLN A 46 7.73 -15.35 22.82
CA GLN A 46 7.68 -14.08 23.57
C GLN A 46 9.06 -13.45 23.79
N ASP A 47 10.07 -14.26 24.12
CA ASP A 47 11.42 -13.77 24.38
C ASP A 47 12.03 -13.12 23.14
N ASP A 48 11.80 -13.73 21.98
CA ASP A 48 12.33 -13.26 20.70
C ASP A 48 11.73 -11.92 20.25
N ILE A 49 10.42 -11.72 20.45
CA ILE A 49 9.71 -10.54 19.92
C ILE A 49 9.78 -9.32 20.84
N HIS A 50 10.09 -9.52 22.12
CA HIS A 50 10.31 -8.44 23.08
C HIS A 50 11.78 -8.07 23.25
N GLU A 51 12.69 -8.79 22.60
CA GLU A 51 14.12 -8.48 22.62
C GLU A 51 14.38 -7.12 21.97
N THR A 52 14.79 -6.16 22.80
CA THR A 52 15.14 -4.79 22.40
C THR A 52 16.50 -4.40 22.96
N HIS A 53 17.14 -3.40 22.34
CA HIS A 53 18.44 -2.90 22.77
C HIS A 53 18.48 -2.54 24.26
N CYS A 54 17.46 -1.83 24.77
CA CYS A 54 17.43 -1.39 26.15
C CYS A 54 17.03 -2.48 27.15
N ARG A 55 16.47 -3.62 26.70
CA ARG A 55 15.98 -4.72 27.55
C ARG A 55 15.02 -4.25 28.68
N VAL A 56 14.20 -3.25 28.36
CA VAL A 56 13.21 -2.65 29.27
C VAL A 56 11.84 -3.31 29.11
N TYR A 57 10.95 -3.11 30.08
CA TYR A 57 9.64 -3.75 30.07
C TYR A 57 8.80 -3.27 28.88
N ASN A 58 8.31 -4.22 28.09
CA ASN A 58 7.47 -3.97 26.91
C ASN A 58 6.40 -5.06 26.79
N VAL A 59 5.23 -4.69 26.30
CA VAL A 59 4.07 -5.58 26.16
C VAL A 59 3.70 -5.77 24.68
N LEU A 60 3.91 -4.74 23.86
CA LEU A 60 3.54 -4.77 22.45
C LEU A 60 4.80 -4.85 21.58
N PRO A 61 5.05 -5.97 20.89
CA PRO A 61 6.17 -6.11 19.96
C PRO A 61 5.89 -5.38 18.64
N SER A 62 6.95 -4.92 17.97
CA SER A 62 6.84 -4.27 16.66
C SER A 62 6.45 -5.24 15.55
N ILE A 63 5.90 -4.73 14.44
CA ILE A 63 5.58 -5.52 13.24
C ILE A 63 6.83 -6.23 12.74
N SER A 64 7.96 -5.51 12.66
CA SER A 64 9.23 -6.09 12.23
C SER A 64 9.73 -7.20 13.16
N ALA A 65 9.42 -7.17 14.45
CA ALA A 65 9.78 -8.24 15.38
C ALA A 65 8.96 -9.51 15.10
N ILE A 66 7.62 -9.41 15.06
CA ILE A 66 6.74 -10.56 14.85
C ILE A 66 6.83 -11.16 13.43
N THR A 67 7.20 -10.35 12.44
CA THR A 67 7.43 -10.81 11.05
C THR A 67 8.89 -11.18 10.80
N GLY A 68 9.78 -10.88 11.74
CA GLY A 68 11.20 -11.20 11.68
C GLY A 68 11.55 -12.58 12.24
N VAL A 69 10.68 -13.19 13.05
CA VAL A 69 10.92 -14.50 13.66
C VAL A 69 10.47 -15.67 12.76
N SER A 70 11.14 -16.82 12.87
CA SER A 70 10.75 -18.03 12.13
C SER A 70 9.79 -18.87 12.98
N PRO A 71 8.70 -19.43 12.40
CA PRO A 71 8.37 -19.53 10.97
C PRO A 71 7.58 -18.35 10.35
N GLN A 72 7.16 -17.37 11.14
CA GLN A 72 6.30 -16.24 10.76
C GLN A 72 6.89 -15.43 9.59
N ARG A 73 8.23 -15.30 9.55
CA ARG A 73 8.98 -14.68 8.46
C ARG A 73 8.65 -15.27 7.10
N TYR A 74 8.49 -16.59 7.00
CA TYR A 74 8.17 -17.24 5.73
C TYR A 74 6.74 -16.95 5.29
N LEU A 75 5.79 -17.01 6.23
CA LEU A 75 4.40 -16.65 5.98
C LEU A 75 4.30 -15.20 5.48
N TRP A 76 4.94 -14.28 6.18
CA TRP A 76 4.95 -12.86 5.82
C TRP A 76 5.55 -12.63 4.42
N ARG A 77 6.72 -13.20 4.13
CA ARG A 77 7.39 -13.08 2.82
C ARG A 77 6.53 -13.60 1.67
N ILE A 78 5.88 -14.76 1.84
CA ILE A 78 4.98 -15.33 0.82
C ILE A 78 3.78 -14.42 0.58
N CYS A 79 3.13 -13.94 1.66
CA CYS A 79 1.97 -13.05 1.54
C CYS A 79 2.33 -11.72 0.86
N ILE A 80 3.48 -11.13 1.17
CA ILE A 80 3.95 -9.91 0.51
C ILE A 80 4.35 -10.16 -0.96
N ALA A 81 4.94 -11.32 -1.28
CA ALA A 81 5.22 -11.70 -2.67
C ALA A 81 3.94 -11.80 -3.51
N LEU A 82 2.90 -12.44 -2.97
CA LEU A 82 1.59 -12.54 -3.62
C LEU A 82 0.86 -11.19 -3.70
N HIS A 83 1.11 -10.28 -2.75
CA HIS A 83 0.57 -8.93 -2.72
C HIS A 83 1.18 -8.02 -3.80
N LEU A 84 2.44 -8.22 -4.17
CA LEU A 84 3.20 -7.36 -5.08
C LEU A 84 2.55 -7.21 -6.46
N GLY A 85 2.20 -8.34 -7.11
CA GLY A 85 1.62 -8.33 -8.45
C GLY A 85 0.31 -7.53 -8.55
N PRO A 86 -0.71 -7.86 -7.74
CA PRO A 86 -1.96 -7.11 -7.70
C PRO A 86 -1.77 -5.62 -7.40
N ARG A 87 -0.82 -5.25 -6.54
CA ARG A 87 -0.53 -3.83 -6.25
C ARG A 87 -0.04 -3.05 -7.47
N LEU A 88 0.86 -3.64 -8.26
CA LEU A 88 1.34 -3.01 -9.48
C LEU A 88 0.21 -2.86 -10.51
N ILE A 89 -0.64 -3.88 -10.65
CA ILE A 89 -1.83 -3.82 -11.53
C ILE A 89 -2.78 -2.71 -11.08
N ILE A 90 -3.10 -2.63 -9.78
CA ILE A 90 -3.96 -1.59 -9.22
C ILE A 90 -3.37 -0.20 -9.50
N ALA A 91 -2.06 0.00 -9.30
CA ALA A 91 -1.40 1.27 -9.58
C ALA A 91 -1.53 1.69 -11.06
N SER A 92 -1.33 0.75 -12.00
CA SER A 92 -1.47 1.02 -13.45
C SER A 92 -2.91 1.32 -13.87
N VAL A 93 -3.89 0.59 -13.33
CA VAL A 93 -5.32 0.84 -13.58
C VAL A 93 -5.72 2.22 -13.05
N TYR A 94 -5.27 2.55 -11.84
CA TYR A 94 -5.55 3.82 -11.19
C TYR A 94 -4.95 5.00 -11.96
N HIS A 95 -3.71 4.84 -12.45
CA HIS A 95 -3.07 5.83 -13.32
C HIS A 95 -3.88 6.08 -14.59
N SER A 96 -4.26 5.00 -15.29
CA SER A 96 -5.03 5.07 -16.55
C SER A 96 -6.39 5.75 -16.35
N TYR A 97 -7.07 5.44 -15.25
CA TYR A 97 -8.36 6.03 -14.91
C TYR A 97 -8.28 7.54 -14.67
N TYR A 98 -7.40 7.99 -13.78
CA TYR A 98 -7.24 9.42 -13.52
C TYR A 98 -6.71 10.17 -14.74
N TYR A 99 -5.87 9.54 -15.56
CA TYR A 99 -5.41 10.14 -16.81
C TYR A 99 -6.58 10.43 -17.76
N LYS A 100 -7.55 9.52 -17.87
CA LYS A 100 -8.76 9.72 -18.67
C LYS A 100 -9.58 10.92 -18.17
N ILE A 101 -9.76 11.06 -16.86
CA ILE A 101 -10.50 12.20 -16.29
C ILE A 101 -9.73 13.51 -16.48
N LEU A 102 -8.41 13.50 -16.32
CA LEU A 102 -7.58 14.70 -16.55
C LEU A 102 -7.67 15.21 -17.99
N LYS A 103 -7.87 14.33 -18.97
CA LYS A 103 -8.08 14.74 -20.37
C LYS A 103 -9.36 15.54 -20.59
N THR A 104 -10.40 15.33 -19.78
CA THR A 104 -11.67 16.06 -19.91
C THR A 104 -11.63 17.44 -19.25
N ILE A 105 -10.54 17.79 -18.55
CA ILE A 105 -10.37 19.12 -17.95
C ILE A 105 -9.93 20.10 -19.05
N GLU A 106 -10.75 21.12 -19.28
CA GLU A 106 -10.50 22.18 -20.26
C GLU A 106 -9.37 23.14 -19.80
N ASP A 107 -9.30 23.43 -18.49
CA ASP A 107 -8.28 24.32 -17.92
C ASP A 107 -6.87 23.72 -18.06
N VAL A 108 -6.08 24.28 -18.98
CA VAL A 108 -4.74 23.79 -19.34
C VAL A 108 -3.78 23.79 -18.15
N PRO A 109 -3.68 24.85 -17.32
CA PRO A 109 -2.83 24.85 -16.13
C PRO A 109 -3.18 23.74 -15.13
N SER A 110 -4.47 23.56 -14.80
CA SER A 110 -4.93 22.50 -13.91
C SER A 110 -4.66 21.12 -14.47
N ARG A 111 -4.85 20.92 -15.78
CA ARG A 111 -4.54 19.65 -16.46
C ARG A 111 -3.05 19.30 -16.37
N ILE A 112 -2.15 20.24 -16.64
CA ILE A 112 -0.70 20.01 -16.54
C ILE A 112 -0.30 19.64 -15.09
N LYS A 113 -0.83 20.39 -14.12
CA LYS A 113 -0.60 20.12 -12.69
C LYS A 113 -1.11 18.73 -12.30
N GLY A 114 -2.31 18.37 -12.75
CA GLY A 114 -2.92 17.06 -12.51
C GLY A 114 -2.08 15.92 -13.10
N CYS A 115 -1.61 16.05 -14.34
CA CYS A 115 -0.74 15.05 -14.98
C CYS A 115 0.59 14.86 -14.24
N ARG A 116 1.20 15.95 -13.75
CA ARG A 116 2.43 15.88 -12.93
C ARG A 116 2.17 15.15 -11.61
N LEU A 117 1.09 15.50 -10.90
CA LEU A 117 0.70 14.83 -9.67
C LEU A 117 0.39 13.35 -9.91
N LEU A 118 -0.27 13.01 -11.00
CA LEU A 118 -0.60 11.65 -11.37
C LEU A 118 0.64 10.79 -11.62
N ASN A 119 1.60 11.30 -12.40
CA ASN A 119 2.87 10.60 -12.65
C ASN A 119 3.68 10.44 -11.36
N LEU A 120 3.73 11.48 -10.52
CA LEU A 120 4.38 11.41 -9.22
C LEU A 120 3.70 10.34 -8.33
N CYS A 121 2.37 10.30 -8.31
CA CYS A 121 1.60 9.31 -7.56
C CYS A 121 1.92 7.88 -7.97
N TYR A 122 2.00 7.62 -9.29
CA TYR A 122 2.34 6.30 -9.82
C TYR A 122 3.73 5.84 -9.39
N TRP A 123 4.75 6.70 -9.55
CA TRP A 123 6.11 6.36 -9.13
C TRP A 123 6.28 6.21 -7.62
N LEU A 124 5.58 7.05 -6.83
CA LEU A 124 5.56 6.90 -5.38
C LEU A 124 4.88 5.60 -4.94
N SER A 125 3.83 5.15 -5.63
CA SER A 125 3.19 3.87 -5.36
C SER A 125 4.13 2.69 -5.65
N ILE A 126 4.90 2.76 -6.75
CA ILE A 126 5.94 1.77 -7.05
C ILE A 126 7.03 1.78 -5.97
N ALA A 127 7.50 2.97 -5.56
CA ALA A 127 8.52 3.12 -4.53
C ALA A 127 8.04 2.60 -3.16
N GLU A 128 6.79 2.87 -2.80
CA GLU A 128 6.14 2.35 -1.59
C GLU A 128 6.13 0.80 -1.61
N VAL A 129 5.68 0.21 -2.71
CA VAL A 129 5.59 -1.24 -2.82
C VAL A 129 6.98 -1.91 -2.87
N ALA A 130 7.95 -1.27 -3.53
CA ALA A 130 9.33 -1.75 -3.57
C ALA A 130 10.00 -1.69 -2.19
N SER A 131 9.79 -0.61 -1.45
CA SER A 131 10.31 -0.48 -0.08
C SER A 131 9.60 -1.41 0.92
N LEU A 132 8.29 -1.66 0.75
CA LEU A 132 7.56 -2.69 1.49
C LEU A 132 8.12 -4.09 1.24
N CYS A 133 8.50 -4.39 0.00
CA CYS A 133 9.22 -5.63 -0.32
C CYS A 133 10.59 -5.65 0.37
N GLY A 134 11.36 -4.55 0.25
CA GLY A 134 12.67 -4.44 0.89
C GLY A 134 12.66 -4.68 2.40
N VAL A 135 11.74 -4.04 3.13
CA VAL A 135 11.62 -4.18 4.60
C VAL A 135 11.16 -5.59 5.01
N THR A 136 10.47 -6.29 4.11
CA THR A 136 10.02 -7.68 4.32
C THR A 136 11.14 -8.70 4.11
N TYR A 137 11.98 -8.49 3.10
CA TYR A 137 13.04 -9.45 2.76
C TYR A 137 14.33 -9.21 3.55
N ILE A 138 14.67 -7.96 3.86
CA ILE A 138 15.82 -7.63 4.72
C ILE A 138 15.30 -7.51 6.14
N SER A 139 15.40 -8.58 6.93
CA SER A 139 14.90 -8.60 8.30
C SER A 139 15.73 -7.70 9.21
N ASN A 140 15.09 -7.09 10.21
CA ASN A 140 15.75 -6.35 11.28
C ASN A 140 16.77 -7.21 12.05
N ARG A 141 16.56 -8.54 12.13
CA ARG A 141 17.51 -9.49 12.73
C ARG A 141 18.72 -9.80 11.84
N GLU A 142 18.59 -9.64 10.52
CA GLU A 142 19.68 -9.90 9.56
C GLU A 142 20.58 -8.67 9.41
N ASN A 143 19.98 -7.49 9.21
CA ASN A 143 20.70 -6.24 9.13
C ASN A 143 19.81 -5.06 9.56
N TYR A 144 19.92 -4.72 10.85
CA TYR A 144 19.14 -3.63 11.43
C TYR A 144 19.33 -2.29 10.72
N SER A 145 20.57 -1.91 10.40
CA SER A 145 20.86 -0.58 9.81
C SER A 145 20.26 -0.41 8.42
N VAL A 146 20.29 -1.46 7.59
CA VAL A 146 19.67 -1.44 6.27
C VAL A 146 18.15 -1.48 6.39
N HIS A 147 17.62 -2.35 7.25
CA HIS A 147 16.18 -2.45 7.51
C HIS A 147 15.57 -1.11 7.96
N GLU A 148 16.20 -0.43 8.91
CA GLU A 148 15.77 0.90 9.40
C GLU A 148 15.70 1.93 8.27
N LYS A 149 16.72 2.00 7.41
CA LYS A 149 16.74 2.93 6.27
C LYS A 149 15.66 2.62 5.24
N ILE A 150 15.40 1.34 4.95
CA ILE A 150 14.34 0.93 4.03
C ILE A 150 12.97 1.24 4.63
N PHE A 151 12.79 1.01 5.93
CA PHE A 151 11.57 1.39 6.63
C PHE A 151 11.31 2.90 6.53
N ILE A 152 12.33 3.74 6.75
CA ILE A 152 12.22 5.20 6.54
C ILE A 152 11.85 5.53 5.08
N ALA A 153 12.43 4.85 4.10
CA ALA A 153 12.07 5.04 2.69
C ALA A 153 10.61 4.66 2.40
N PHE A 154 10.11 3.58 3.01
CA PHE A 154 8.69 3.20 2.97
C PHE A 154 7.79 4.27 3.57
N MET A 155 8.15 4.80 4.75
CA MET A 155 7.42 5.88 5.41
C MET A 155 7.29 7.12 4.52
N ILE A 156 8.41 7.58 3.97
CA ILE A 156 8.46 8.79 3.14
C ILE A 156 7.66 8.59 1.84
N SER A 157 7.85 7.46 1.17
CA SER A 157 7.14 7.16 -0.08
C SER A 157 5.64 7.00 0.14
N SER A 158 5.20 6.29 1.18
CA SER A 158 3.79 6.12 1.56
C SER A 158 3.12 7.46 1.92
N LEU A 159 3.72 8.27 2.79
CA LEU A 159 3.14 9.56 3.19
C LEU A 159 3.06 10.54 2.01
N THR A 160 4.11 10.59 1.18
CA THR A 160 4.12 11.45 -0.01
C THR A 160 3.12 10.95 -1.05
N TYR A 161 2.95 9.63 -1.20
CA TYR A 161 1.93 9.03 -2.04
C TYR A 161 0.53 9.45 -1.58
N MET A 162 0.21 9.28 -0.29
CA MET A 162 -1.08 9.66 0.28
C MET A 162 -1.37 11.15 0.09
N LEU A 163 -0.38 12.01 0.34
CA LEU A 163 -0.50 13.45 0.13
C LEU A 163 -0.78 13.78 -1.34
N THR A 164 0.04 13.24 -2.25
CA THR A 164 -0.10 13.46 -3.70
C THR A 164 -1.47 13.00 -4.19
N GLN A 165 -1.92 11.83 -3.74
CA GLN A 165 -3.20 11.27 -4.11
C GLN A 165 -4.37 12.09 -3.57
N VAL A 166 -4.30 12.58 -2.32
CA VAL A 166 -5.30 13.50 -1.77
C VAL A 166 -5.34 14.81 -2.56
N ARG A 167 -4.19 15.36 -2.97
CA ARG A 167 -4.13 16.58 -3.80
C ARG A 167 -4.71 16.35 -5.20
N LEU A 168 -4.42 15.20 -5.82
CA LEU A 168 -4.99 14.80 -7.10
C LEU A 168 -6.51 14.64 -6.99
N CYS A 169 -7.00 13.93 -5.97
CA CYS A 169 -8.44 13.73 -5.75
C CYS A 169 -9.17 15.05 -5.50
N ARG A 170 -8.56 16.03 -4.80
CA ARG A 170 -9.17 17.37 -4.64
C ARG A 170 -9.31 18.12 -5.96
N LEU A 171 -8.35 17.93 -6.87
CA LEU A 171 -8.36 18.59 -8.19
C LEU A 171 -9.40 17.94 -9.11
N VAL A 172 -9.44 16.61 -9.15
CA VAL A 172 -10.19 15.85 -10.15
C VAL A 172 -11.60 15.47 -9.67
N THR A 173 -11.74 15.11 -8.40
CA THR A 173 -12.99 14.57 -7.81
C THR A 173 -13.27 15.17 -6.43
N PRO A 174 -13.49 16.50 -6.31
CA PRO A 174 -13.60 17.18 -5.01
C PRO A 174 -14.78 16.73 -4.15
N ASN A 175 -15.87 16.26 -4.77
CA ASN A 175 -17.09 15.84 -4.08
C ASN A 175 -17.14 14.33 -3.78
N ALA A 176 -16.09 13.57 -4.12
CA ALA A 176 -16.08 12.13 -3.92
C ALA A 176 -16.01 11.77 -2.43
N ARG A 177 -16.81 10.78 -2.01
CA ARG A 177 -16.78 10.25 -0.64
C ARG A 177 -15.39 9.69 -0.28
N SER A 178 -14.69 9.11 -1.26
CA SER A 178 -13.34 8.56 -1.09
C SER A 178 -12.33 9.61 -0.62
N LEU A 179 -12.49 10.89 -1.02
CA LEU A 179 -11.61 11.97 -0.63
C LEU A 179 -11.62 12.20 0.90
N ARG A 180 -12.80 12.16 1.53
CA ARG A 180 -12.91 12.36 2.98
C ARG A 180 -12.18 11.25 3.76
N TYR A 181 -12.34 10.00 3.34
CA TYR A 181 -11.62 8.87 3.93
C TYR A 181 -10.10 8.98 3.70
N LYS A 182 -9.65 9.30 2.48
CA LYS A 182 -8.23 9.50 2.17
C LYS A 182 -7.61 10.61 3.00
N GLN A 183 -8.33 11.72 3.21
CA GLN A 183 -7.88 12.82 4.08
C GLN A 183 -7.75 12.41 5.53
N ALA A 184 -8.77 11.73 6.08
CA ALA A 184 -8.74 11.24 7.45
C ALA A 184 -7.56 10.27 7.67
N LEU A 185 -7.39 9.30 6.77
CA LEU A 185 -6.31 8.33 6.83
C LEU A 185 -4.93 8.98 6.71
N PHE A 186 -4.77 9.96 5.81
CA PHE A 186 -3.53 10.73 5.71
C PHE A 186 -3.19 11.49 7.02
N ILE A 187 -4.18 12.14 7.64
CA ILE A 187 -4.00 12.85 8.91
C ILE A 187 -3.63 11.85 10.02
N THR A 188 -4.34 10.72 10.10
CA THR A 188 -4.01 9.64 11.04
C THR A 188 -2.57 9.17 10.85
N SER A 189 -2.15 8.86 9.61
CA SER A 189 -0.79 8.44 9.30
C SER A 189 0.26 9.48 9.68
N LEU A 190 -0.03 10.77 9.50
CA LEU A 190 0.89 11.85 9.88
C LEU A 190 1.06 11.93 11.40
N VAL A 191 -0.04 11.94 12.14
CA VAL A 191 -0.03 11.99 13.61
C VAL A 191 0.67 10.77 14.19
N THR A 192 0.38 9.57 13.68
CA THR A 192 1.02 8.33 14.14
C THR A 192 2.49 8.28 13.78
N THR A 193 2.90 8.85 12.64
CA THR A 193 4.33 8.97 12.29
C THR A 193 5.09 9.85 13.27
N VAL A 194 4.52 10.99 13.68
CA VAL A 194 5.13 11.85 14.69
C VAL A 194 5.25 11.11 16.03
N GLY A 195 4.19 10.41 16.46
CA GLY A 195 4.22 9.57 17.65
C GLY A 195 5.31 8.49 17.58
N LEU A 196 5.39 7.78 16.45
CA LEU A 196 6.39 6.75 16.18
C LEU A 196 7.81 7.30 16.37
N ILE A 197 8.13 8.46 15.79
CA ILE A 197 9.46 9.09 15.92
C ILE A 197 9.76 9.44 17.39
N ILE A 198 8.80 10.06 18.09
CA ILE A 198 8.99 10.46 19.50
C ILE A 198 9.26 9.24 20.38
N PHE A 199 8.44 8.20 20.27
CA PHE A 199 8.58 6.99 21.09
C PHE A 199 9.81 6.18 20.74
N PHE A 200 10.20 6.16 19.46
CA PHE A 200 11.45 5.55 19.02
C PHE A 200 12.68 6.23 19.63
N LEU A 201 12.73 7.57 19.58
CA LEU A 201 13.82 8.35 20.19
C LEU A 201 13.85 8.18 21.71
N LYS A 202 12.68 8.21 22.35
CA LYS A 202 12.56 7.97 23.80
C LYS A 202 13.07 6.58 24.19
N HIS A 203 12.74 5.56 23.42
CA HIS A 203 13.27 4.21 23.65
C HIS A 203 14.79 4.18 23.47
N ARG A 204 15.31 4.72 22.36
CA ARG A 204 16.74 4.60 22.02
C ARG A 204 17.67 5.43 22.89
N LEU A 205 17.25 6.64 23.28
CA LEU A 205 18.10 7.59 24.01
C LEU A 205 17.89 7.53 25.52
N LEU A 206 16.67 7.24 25.98
CA LEU A 206 16.32 7.30 27.40
C LEU A 206 16.00 5.92 27.99
N CYS A 207 15.80 4.88 27.18
CA CYS A 207 15.42 3.54 27.63
C CYS A 207 14.26 3.56 28.64
N HIS A 208 13.20 4.34 28.38
CA HIS A 208 12.01 4.29 29.23
C HIS A 208 11.21 3.02 29.01
N ASP A 209 10.64 2.48 30.09
CA ASP A 209 9.66 1.39 30.03
C ASP A 209 8.47 1.74 29.13
N LEU A 210 7.96 0.73 28.43
CA LEU A 210 6.85 0.81 27.48
C LEU A 210 7.06 1.74 26.28
N ALA A 211 8.18 2.46 26.18
CA ALA A 211 8.42 3.37 25.06
C ALA A 211 8.41 2.61 23.72
N PHE A 212 8.97 1.41 23.68
CA PHE A 212 8.94 0.57 22.47
C PHE A 212 7.54 -0.01 22.19
N SER A 213 6.73 -0.23 23.23
CA SER A 213 5.33 -0.64 23.07
C SER A 213 4.49 0.47 22.43
N TRP A 214 4.68 1.72 22.84
CA TRP A 214 4.02 2.87 22.21
C TRP A 214 4.49 3.12 20.77
N PHE A 215 5.79 2.94 20.51
CA PHE A 215 6.33 2.92 19.15
C PHE A 215 5.61 1.87 18.30
N SER A 216 5.51 0.63 18.80
CA SER A 216 4.89 -0.49 18.10
C SER A 216 3.41 -0.21 17.85
N LEU A 217 2.68 0.38 18.81
CA LEU A 217 1.29 0.80 18.60
C LEU A 217 1.16 1.78 17.43
N CYS A 218 2.01 2.81 17.38
CA CYS A 218 2.01 3.76 16.27
C CYS A 218 2.30 3.08 14.93
N GLU A 219 3.19 2.09 14.91
CA GLU A 219 3.51 1.27 13.73
C GLU A 219 2.28 0.46 13.26
N TYR A 220 1.56 -0.22 14.17
CA TYR A 220 0.32 -0.94 13.81
C TYR A 220 -0.77 -0.03 13.27
N VAL A 221 -0.99 1.13 13.91
CA VAL A 221 -2.00 2.09 13.42
C VAL A 221 -1.61 2.62 12.05
N LEU A 222 -0.33 2.93 11.84
CA LEU A 222 0.16 3.38 10.55
C LEU A 222 0.01 2.32 9.46
N GLY A 223 0.43 1.08 9.72
CA GLY A 223 0.30 -0.03 8.77
C GLY A 223 -1.17 -0.28 8.41
N SER A 224 -2.06 -0.22 9.40
CA SER A 224 -3.52 -0.34 9.22
C SER A 224 -4.09 0.83 8.40
N ALA A 225 -3.66 2.06 8.68
CA ALA A 225 -4.07 3.23 7.93
C ALA A 225 -3.59 3.16 6.47
N ASN A 226 -2.38 2.65 6.21
CA ASN A 226 -1.87 2.42 4.86
C ASN A 226 -2.72 1.40 4.10
N MET A 227 -3.01 0.24 4.72
CA MET A 227 -3.89 -0.77 4.15
C MET A 227 -5.29 -0.21 3.84
N ALA A 228 -5.88 0.51 4.80
CA ALA A 228 -7.19 1.16 4.62
C ALA A 228 -7.17 2.21 3.51
N PHE A 229 -6.07 2.98 3.37
CA PHE A 229 -5.93 3.99 2.32
C PHE A 229 -6.01 3.35 0.94
N HIS A 230 -5.33 2.24 0.75
CA HIS A 230 -5.36 1.50 -0.52
C HIS A 230 -6.71 0.81 -0.76
N ILE A 231 -7.45 0.41 0.28
CA ILE A 231 -8.84 -0.08 0.13
C ILE A 231 -9.76 1.02 -0.41
N THR A 232 -9.51 2.31 -0.12
CA THR A 232 -10.41 3.39 -0.56
C THR A 232 -10.63 3.44 -2.08
N VAL A 233 -9.74 2.82 -2.86
CA VAL A 233 -9.89 2.63 -4.31
C VAL A 233 -11.24 2.00 -4.70
N ILE A 234 -11.80 1.10 -3.87
CA ILE A 234 -13.06 0.43 -4.18
C ILE A 234 -14.25 1.40 -4.20
N LEU A 235 -14.10 2.56 -3.56
CA LEU A 235 -15.11 3.62 -3.56
C LEU A 235 -15.02 4.47 -4.85
N ASP A 236 -13.86 4.46 -5.51
CA ASP A 236 -13.67 5.11 -6.81
C ASP A 236 -14.10 4.19 -7.96
N PHE A 237 -14.03 2.86 -7.77
CA PHE A 237 -14.32 1.82 -8.78
C PHE A 237 -15.39 0.83 -8.31
N PRO A 238 -16.70 1.17 -8.40
CA PRO A 238 -17.75 0.31 -7.88
C PRO A 238 -18.06 -0.90 -8.76
N MET A 239 -17.88 -0.81 -10.09
CA MET A 239 -18.42 -1.78 -11.06
C MET A 239 -17.40 -2.29 -12.10
N GLU A 240 -16.17 -1.78 -12.09
CA GLU A 240 -15.17 -2.10 -13.11
C GLU A 240 -14.66 -3.55 -12.99
N GLN A 241 -14.36 -4.13 -14.15
CA GLN A 241 -13.81 -5.48 -14.29
C GLN A 241 -12.47 -5.41 -15.00
N LEU A 242 -11.50 -6.19 -14.52
CA LEU A 242 -10.25 -6.45 -15.21
C LEU A 242 -10.48 -7.60 -16.18
N VAL A 243 -10.41 -7.30 -17.48
CA VAL A 243 -10.65 -8.28 -18.55
C VAL A 243 -9.36 -8.49 -19.34
N VAL A 244 -8.95 -9.75 -19.48
CA VAL A 244 -7.85 -10.18 -20.36
C VAL A 244 -8.45 -10.95 -21.52
N GLY A 245 -8.21 -10.50 -22.74
CA GLY A 245 -8.77 -11.10 -23.95
C GLY A 245 -8.05 -10.68 -25.22
N ASN A 246 -8.27 -11.42 -26.31
CA ASN A 246 -7.80 -11.09 -27.65
C ASN A 246 -8.91 -10.35 -28.43
N GLY A 247 -8.52 -9.38 -29.26
CA GLY A 247 -9.46 -8.64 -30.10
C GLY A 247 -10.51 -7.84 -29.33
N LEU A 248 -10.25 -7.50 -28.06
CA LEU A 248 -11.12 -6.59 -27.31
C LEU A 248 -11.21 -5.27 -28.08
N PRO A 249 -12.42 -4.75 -28.37
CA PRO A 249 -12.54 -3.46 -29.04
C PRO A 249 -11.83 -2.44 -28.15
N ALA A 250 -10.68 -1.94 -28.61
CA ALA A 250 -10.15 -0.69 -28.10
C ALA A 250 -11.29 0.30 -28.28
N LEU A 251 -11.88 0.78 -27.17
CA LEU A 251 -12.85 1.87 -27.21
C LEU A 251 -12.20 2.98 -28.01
N LYS A 252 -12.58 3.10 -29.29
CA LYS A 252 -12.25 4.24 -30.13
C LYS A 252 -12.88 5.42 -29.38
N VAL A 253 -12.00 6.25 -28.84
CA VAL A 253 -12.39 7.55 -28.31
C VAL A 253 -12.58 8.40 -29.57
N ASP A 254 -13.83 8.48 -30.02
CA ASP A 254 -14.26 9.58 -30.89
C ASP A 254 -14.25 10.89 -30.08
#